data_AF-A0A0A0DPH2-F1
#
_entry.id   AF-A0A0A0DPH2-F1
#
_cell.length_a   1.000
_cell.length_b   1.000
_cell.length_c   1.000
_cell.angle_alpha   90.00
_cell.angle_beta   90.00
_cell.angle_gamma   90.00
#
_symmetry.space_group_name_H-M   'P 1'
#
loop_
_entity.id
_entity.type
_entity.pdbx_description
1 polymer ?
#
loop_
_entity_poly.entity_id
_entity_poly.type
_entity_poly.pdbx_seq_one_letter_code
_entity_poly.pdbx_strand_id
1 'polypeptide(L)'
;MTQQFKWGLVASMLMATGLAHATSVTIPAGTPYYGTPFYGATVSGVANLSLSSDMLATLDTVRASMGAYGAAVGTVQKDTDGYYTQASVAMPVSSLTIDTVAIAPLGVTTAGGLTLSMPALKSISSGGSLTVTDLNIDLANKKVYATLIGSNGLGTVKNAYLWDIGSVTGPELITGFDSHCGAYNDCQYLAPGMTLTGLRFTSGSYTQFSQALGLSQLGWAAFDGPADFGTITMGVVPEPGTPALMGLGLAGLLIGKRRRQGA
;
A
#
# COMPACT_ATOMS: atom_id res chain seq x y z
N MET A 1 -1.60 -61.24 -58.01
CA MET A 1 -0.71 -60.24 -58.65
C MET A 1 -1.30 -58.85 -58.39
N THR A 2 -0.49 -57.97 -57.77
CA THR A 2 -0.52 -56.48 -57.80
C THR A 2 -1.79 -55.72 -57.35
N GLN A 3 -1.78 -55.09 -56.14
CA GLN A 3 -1.37 -53.69 -55.84
C GLN A 3 -2.58 -52.71 -55.89
N GLN A 4 -2.86 -51.74 -55.00
CA GLN A 4 -2.08 -50.94 -54.05
C GLN A 4 -2.92 -50.43 -52.87
N PHE A 5 -2.21 -50.16 -51.78
CA PHE A 5 -2.60 -49.47 -50.54
C PHE A 5 -2.60 -47.94 -50.76
N LYS A 6 -3.64 -47.21 -50.33
CA LYS A 6 -3.62 -45.73 -50.25
C LYS A 6 -3.89 -45.26 -48.83
N TRP A 7 -2.87 -44.64 -48.25
CA TRP A 7 -2.89 -43.92 -46.98
C TRP A 7 -3.55 -42.56 -47.18
N GLY A 8 -4.53 -42.22 -46.34
CA GLY A 8 -5.06 -40.86 -46.20
C GLY A 8 -4.57 -40.27 -44.88
N LEU A 9 -3.58 -39.38 -44.95
CA LEU A 9 -3.17 -38.50 -43.85
C LEU A 9 -4.26 -37.45 -43.61
N VAL A 10 -4.78 -37.37 -42.38
CA VAL A 10 -5.54 -36.21 -41.90
C VAL A 10 -4.56 -35.34 -41.11
N ALA A 11 -4.32 -34.12 -41.59
CA ALA A 11 -3.46 -33.14 -40.95
C ALA A 11 -4.22 -32.43 -39.82
N SER A 12 -3.75 -32.59 -38.59
CA SER A 12 -4.20 -31.82 -37.43
C SER A 12 -3.62 -30.40 -37.50
N MET A 13 -4.43 -29.40 -37.86
CA MET A 13 -4.08 -28.00 -37.65
C MET A 13 -4.22 -27.67 -36.15
N LEU A 14 -3.10 -27.74 -35.44
CA LEU A 14 -2.96 -27.16 -34.11
C LEU A 14 -2.82 -25.64 -34.27
N MET A 15 -3.92 -24.90 -34.15
CA MET A 15 -3.86 -23.45 -34.03
C MET A 15 -3.26 -23.11 -32.66
N ALA A 16 -1.95 -22.85 -32.64
CA ALA A 16 -1.31 -22.17 -31.53
C ALA A 16 -1.76 -20.71 -31.54
N THR A 17 -2.88 -20.41 -30.88
CA THR A 17 -3.21 -19.05 -30.48
C THR A 17 -2.11 -18.59 -29.53
N GLY A 18 -1.23 -17.71 -30.02
CA GLY A 18 -0.20 -17.08 -29.21
C GLY A 18 -0.85 -16.33 -28.05
N LEU A 19 -0.61 -16.80 -26.84
CA LEU A 19 -0.85 -16.04 -25.63
C LEU A 19 0.07 -14.82 -25.71
N ALA A 20 -0.50 -13.64 -25.96
CA ALA A 20 0.21 -12.39 -25.76
C ALA A 20 0.51 -12.31 -24.26
N HIS A 21 1.75 -12.62 -23.86
CA HIS A 21 2.21 -12.32 -22.52
C HIS A 21 2.26 -10.79 -22.39
N ALA A 22 1.37 -10.22 -21.56
CA ALA A 22 1.49 -8.83 -21.14
C ALA A 22 2.86 -8.66 -20.49
N THR A 23 3.71 -7.83 -21.09
CA THR A 23 5.03 -7.49 -20.55
C THR A 23 4.84 -6.49 -19.42
N SER A 24 5.30 -6.82 -18.22
CA SER A 24 5.27 -5.91 -17.07
C SER A 24 6.67 -5.41 -16.73
N VAL A 25 6.71 -4.24 -16.09
CA VAL A 25 7.94 -3.61 -15.62
C VAL A 25 7.75 -3.11 -14.20
N THR A 26 8.73 -3.35 -13.33
CA THR A 26 8.76 -2.80 -11.97
C THR A 26 9.73 -1.63 -11.92
N ILE A 27 9.21 -0.46 -11.58
CA ILE A 27 9.97 0.78 -11.45
C ILE A 27 10.16 1.08 -9.96
N PRO A 28 11.40 1.15 -9.45
CA PRO A 28 11.68 1.55 -8.07
C PRO A 28 11.40 3.04 -7.85
N ALA A 29 10.99 3.39 -6.64
CA ALA A 29 10.78 4.78 -6.25
C ALA A 29 12.11 5.54 -6.11
N GLY A 30 12.07 6.84 -6.38
CA GLY A 30 13.18 7.77 -6.15
C GLY A 30 14.40 7.63 -7.08
N THR A 31 14.36 6.73 -8.08
CA THR A 31 15.42 6.60 -9.10
C THR A 31 14.82 6.59 -10.50
N PRO A 32 15.41 7.33 -11.48
CA PRO A 32 14.93 7.31 -12.85
C PRO A 32 15.07 5.92 -13.48
N TYR A 33 14.02 5.48 -14.16
CA TYR A 33 14.00 4.23 -14.90
C TYR A 33 14.40 4.44 -16.36
N TYR A 34 15.33 3.63 -16.88
CA TYR A 34 15.87 3.80 -18.23
C TYR A 34 15.47 2.68 -19.21
N GLY A 35 14.32 2.04 -18.98
CA GLY A 35 13.73 1.06 -19.90
C GLY A 35 12.53 1.63 -20.66
N THR A 36 12.35 1.17 -21.89
CA THR A 36 11.15 1.48 -22.70
C THR A 36 9.90 0.80 -22.11
N PRO A 37 8.72 1.44 -22.09
CA PRO A 37 8.40 2.77 -22.61
C PRO A 37 8.59 3.93 -21.62
N PHE A 38 9.05 3.66 -20.39
CA PHE A 38 9.09 4.63 -19.28
C PHE A 38 10.47 5.25 -19.07
N TYR A 39 11.18 5.59 -20.15
CA TYR A 39 12.51 6.17 -20.05
C TYR A 39 12.48 7.52 -19.32
N GLY A 40 13.34 7.67 -18.30
CA GLY A 40 13.39 8.85 -17.44
C GLY A 40 12.26 8.93 -16.41
N ALA A 41 11.39 7.92 -16.30
CA ALA A 41 10.29 7.97 -15.34
C ALA A 41 10.77 7.68 -13.91
N THR A 42 10.26 8.42 -12.94
CA THR A 42 10.47 8.19 -11.51
C THR A 42 9.15 7.83 -10.83
N VAL A 43 9.19 6.89 -9.89
CA VAL A 43 8.02 6.57 -9.07
C VAL A 43 8.05 7.37 -7.78
N SER A 44 6.92 7.97 -7.44
CA SER A 44 6.68 8.66 -6.17
C SER A 44 5.23 8.45 -5.74
N GLY A 45 4.96 8.62 -4.46
CA GLY A 45 3.61 8.52 -3.92
C GLY A 45 3.58 7.99 -2.49
N VAL A 46 2.40 8.07 -1.90
CA VAL A 46 2.10 7.53 -0.58
C VAL A 46 0.83 6.71 -0.66
N ALA A 47 0.83 5.58 0.02
CA ALA A 47 -0.34 4.78 0.32
C ALA A 47 -0.79 5.06 1.76
N ASN A 48 -1.90 5.76 1.93
CA ASN A 48 -2.50 6.02 3.23
C ASN A 48 -3.53 4.93 3.56
N LEU A 49 -3.19 4.08 4.52
CA LEU A 49 -4.11 3.11 5.11
C LEU A 49 -4.90 3.79 6.22
N SER A 50 -6.20 3.97 6.04
CA SER A 50 -7.12 4.48 7.06
C SER A 50 -8.01 3.36 7.56
N LEU A 51 -8.05 3.16 8.88
CA LEU A 51 -8.92 2.16 9.48
C LEU A 51 -10.39 2.57 9.41
N SER A 52 -11.28 1.59 9.26
CA SER A 52 -12.73 1.78 9.30
C SER A 52 -13.21 2.13 10.72
N SER A 53 -14.41 2.72 10.84
CA SER A 53 -15.04 2.97 12.14
C SER A 53 -15.19 1.70 12.98
N ASP A 54 -15.50 0.58 12.33
CA ASP A 54 -15.67 -0.72 12.99
C ASP A 54 -14.33 -1.23 13.53
N MET A 55 -13.25 -1.02 12.78
CA MET A 55 -11.91 -1.36 13.22
C MET A 55 -11.46 -0.44 14.38
N LEU A 56 -11.79 0.86 14.35
CA LEU A 56 -11.54 1.77 15.48
C LEU A 56 -12.27 1.31 16.75
N ALA A 57 -13.56 0.98 16.65
CA ALA A 57 -14.35 0.45 17.77
C ALA A 57 -13.80 -0.88 18.31
N THR A 58 -13.25 -1.71 17.42
CA THR A 58 -12.55 -2.95 17.79
C THR A 58 -11.31 -2.64 18.62
N LEU A 59 -10.46 -1.72 18.16
CA LEU A 59 -9.26 -1.31 18.90
C LEU A 59 -9.60 -0.76 20.28
N ASP A 60 -10.70 -0.01 20.41
CA ASP A 60 -11.17 0.48 21.71
C ASP A 60 -11.68 -0.65 22.62
N THR A 61 -12.46 -1.59 22.07
CA THR A 61 -12.97 -2.76 22.80
C THR A 61 -11.85 -3.60 23.38
N VAL A 62 -10.80 -3.84 22.58
CA VAL A 62 -9.66 -4.65 22.99
C VAL A 62 -8.52 -3.84 23.62
N ARG A 63 -8.73 -2.52 23.78
CA ARG A 63 -7.75 -1.53 24.30
C ARG A 63 -6.38 -1.62 23.62
N ALA A 64 -6.38 -1.90 22.32
CA ALA A 64 -5.16 -1.96 21.54
C ALA A 64 -4.64 -0.55 21.27
N SER A 65 -3.31 -0.39 21.31
CA SER A 65 -2.64 0.81 20.82
C SER A 65 -2.13 0.60 19.40
N MET A 66 -2.14 1.66 18.60
CA MET A 66 -1.57 1.67 17.25
C MET A 66 -0.44 2.70 17.17
N GLY A 67 0.65 2.35 16.48
CA GLY A 67 1.73 3.25 16.11
C GLY A 67 2.21 2.98 14.69
N ALA A 68 2.90 3.96 14.09
CA ALA A 68 3.58 3.73 12.82
C ALA A 68 4.89 2.97 13.01
N TYR A 69 5.31 2.28 11.96
CA TYR A 69 6.52 1.46 11.92
C TYR A 69 7.35 1.76 10.67
N GLY A 70 8.67 1.75 10.81
CA GLY A 70 9.60 1.94 9.69
C GLY A 70 9.49 3.34 9.08
N ALA A 71 9.40 3.41 7.75
CA ALA A 71 9.32 4.66 6.99
C ALA A 71 7.92 5.31 6.97
N ALA A 72 6.94 4.71 7.67
CA ALA A 72 5.58 5.20 7.66
C ALA A 72 5.33 6.30 8.70
N VAL A 73 4.34 7.15 8.42
CA VAL A 73 3.90 8.23 9.31
C VAL A 73 2.47 7.95 9.78
N GLY A 74 2.28 7.87 11.09
CA GLY A 74 0.98 7.56 11.70
C GLY A 74 0.22 8.81 12.12
N THR A 75 -1.08 8.83 11.89
CA THR A 75 -2.01 9.80 12.45
C THR A 75 -3.00 9.06 13.33
N VAL A 76 -2.93 9.31 14.64
CA VAL A 76 -3.82 8.71 15.63
C VAL A 76 -4.47 9.82 16.42
N GLN A 77 -5.80 9.86 16.39
CA GLN A 77 -6.60 10.80 17.17
C GLN A 77 -7.58 10.04 18.05
N LYS A 78 -7.73 10.57 19.26
CA LYS A 78 -8.69 10.09 20.25
C LYS A 78 -9.54 11.26 20.73
N ASP A 79 -10.76 10.96 21.15
CA ASP A 79 -11.61 11.95 21.82
C ASP A 79 -11.16 12.20 23.27
N THR A 80 -11.92 13.04 23.99
CA THR A 80 -11.65 13.36 25.40
C THR A 80 -11.78 12.17 26.34
N ASP A 81 -12.54 11.15 25.93
CA ASP A 81 -12.79 9.94 26.71
C ASP A 81 -11.77 8.83 26.39
N GLY A 82 -10.91 9.05 25.40
CA GLY A 82 -9.80 8.18 25.02
C GLY A 82 -10.13 7.18 23.90
N TYR A 83 -11.29 7.29 23.26
CA TYR A 83 -11.72 6.43 22.15
C TYR A 83 -11.18 6.92 20.81
N TYR A 84 -10.89 6.00 19.89
CA TYR A 84 -10.34 6.36 18.58
C TYR A 84 -11.37 7.10 17.71
N THR A 85 -11.00 8.27 17.23
CA THR A 85 -11.75 9.02 16.21
C THR A 85 -11.09 8.94 14.84
N GLN A 86 -9.78 8.70 14.82
CA GLN A 86 -9.02 8.49 13.59
C GLN A 86 -7.80 7.61 13.87
N ALA A 87 -7.53 6.67 12.97
CA ALA A 87 -6.29 5.91 12.94
C ALA A 87 -5.91 5.66 11.50
N SER A 88 -4.82 6.28 11.04
CA SER A 88 -4.29 6.06 9.70
C SER A 88 -2.77 6.03 9.69
N VAL A 89 -2.21 5.38 8.67
CA VAL A 89 -0.77 5.30 8.45
C VAL A 89 -0.47 5.56 6.98
N ALA A 90 0.34 6.58 6.74
CA ALA A 90 0.88 6.95 5.44
C ALA A 90 2.19 6.20 5.19
N MET A 91 2.20 5.28 4.24
CA MET A 91 3.38 4.50 3.84
C MET A 91 3.90 5.02 2.49
N PRO A 92 5.18 5.40 2.36
CA PRO A 92 5.76 5.74 1.07
C PRO A 92 5.72 4.56 0.11
N VAL A 93 5.39 4.83 -1.16
CA VAL A 93 5.49 3.87 -2.25
C VAL A 93 6.97 3.63 -2.55
N SER A 94 7.39 2.37 -2.53
CA SER A 94 8.78 1.94 -2.77
C SER A 94 8.99 1.39 -4.18
N SER A 95 7.95 0.85 -4.82
CA SER A 95 7.97 0.50 -6.24
C SER A 95 6.57 0.42 -6.84
N LEU A 96 6.48 0.54 -8.16
CA LEU A 96 5.26 0.40 -8.94
C LEU A 96 5.52 -0.58 -10.10
N THR A 97 4.67 -1.59 -10.24
CA THR A 97 4.69 -2.52 -11.36
C THR A 97 3.58 -2.16 -12.34
N ILE A 98 3.92 -2.01 -13.62
CA ILE A 98 3.03 -1.50 -14.67
C ILE A 98 3.00 -2.49 -15.83
N ASP A 99 1.82 -2.71 -16.40
CA ASP A 99 1.64 -3.33 -17.71
C ASP A 99 2.12 -2.36 -18.79
N THR A 100 3.16 -2.75 -19.53
CA THR A 100 3.76 -1.89 -20.58
C THR A 100 2.88 -1.74 -21.82
N VAL A 101 1.86 -2.57 -21.99
CA VAL A 101 0.90 -2.51 -23.10
C VAL A 101 -0.32 -1.69 -22.73
N ALA A 102 -0.96 -2.02 -21.60
CA ALA A 102 -2.16 -1.31 -21.13
C ALA A 102 -1.83 0.03 -20.44
N ILE A 103 -0.57 0.25 -20.04
CA ILE A 103 -0.12 1.39 -19.24
C ILE A 103 -0.96 1.49 -17.95
N ALA A 104 -1.19 0.34 -17.32
CA ALA A 104 -2.00 0.20 -16.12
C ALA A 104 -1.15 -0.40 -14.99
N PRO A 105 -1.32 0.06 -13.75
CA PRO A 105 -0.62 -0.50 -12.60
C PRO A 105 -1.12 -1.92 -12.30
N LEU A 106 -0.18 -2.85 -12.21
CA LEU A 106 -0.43 -4.25 -11.83
C LEU A 106 -0.14 -4.50 -10.36
N GLY A 107 0.79 -3.73 -9.77
CA GLY A 107 1.06 -3.85 -8.35
C GLY A 107 1.86 -2.70 -7.76
N VAL A 108 1.71 -2.50 -6.45
CA VAL A 108 2.32 -1.39 -5.70
C VAL A 108 3.01 -1.97 -4.47
N THR A 109 4.27 -1.60 -4.25
CA THR A 109 4.97 -1.93 -3.01
C THR A 109 5.15 -0.67 -2.17
N THR A 110 5.00 -0.79 -0.86
CA THR A 110 5.23 0.29 0.10
C THR A 110 6.40 -0.03 1.03
N ALA A 111 6.88 0.95 1.79
CA ALA A 111 7.84 0.75 2.86
C ALA A 111 7.28 1.22 4.21
N GLY A 112 7.54 0.46 5.26
CA GLY A 112 6.98 0.71 6.59
C GLY A 112 5.54 0.24 6.72
N GLY A 113 4.89 0.60 7.83
CA GLY A 113 3.50 0.24 8.09
C GLY A 113 3.07 0.57 9.51
N LEU A 114 2.30 -0.31 10.14
CA LEU A 114 1.70 -0.09 11.45
C LEU A 114 2.08 -1.19 12.44
N THR A 115 2.15 -0.83 13.70
CA THR A 115 2.26 -1.76 14.83
C THR A 115 1.02 -1.63 15.70
N LEU A 116 0.34 -2.76 15.92
CA LEU A 116 -0.68 -2.93 16.94
C LEU A 116 -0.03 -3.54 18.18
N SER A 117 -0.34 -2.99 19.35
CA SER A 117 0.10 -3.53 20.63
C SER A 117 -1.12 -3.74 21.52
N MET A 118 -1.23 -4.94 22.10
CA MET A 118 -2.33 -5.31 22.95
C MET A 118 -1.86 -5.55 24.39
N PRO A 119 -2.52 -4.94 25.38
CA PRO A 119 -2.31 -5.29 26.76
C PRO A 119 -2.93 -6.66 27.07
N ALA A 120 -2.46 -7.31 28.13
CA ALA A 120 -3.12 -8.48 28.67
C ALA A 120 -4.47 -8.05 29.29
N LEU A 121 -5.56 -8.60 28.76
CA LEU A 121 -6.92 -8.35 29.21
C LEU A 121 -7.61 -9.68 29.46
N LYS A 122 -8.13 -9.86 30.67
CA LYS A 122 -8.78 -11.11 31.09
C LYS A 122 -9.85 -11.52 30.06
N SER A 123 -9.73 -12.76 29.57
CA SER A 123 -10.63 -13.36 28.58
C SER A 123 -10.63 -12.74 27.18
N ILE A 124 -9.83 -11.69 26.93
CA ILE A 124 -9.74 -10.99 25.64
C ILE A 124 -8.39 -11.26 24.98
N SER A 125 -7.28 -11.07 25.70
CA SER A 125 -5.93 -11.27 25.18
C SER A 125 -4.91 -11.55 26.29
N SER A 126 -3.91 -12.38 26.00
CA SER A 126 -2.73 -12.56 26.85
C SER A 126 -1.69 -11.44 26.72
N GLY A 127 -1.97 -10.44 25.88
CA GLY A 127 -1.03 -9.41 25.46
C GLY A 127 -0.20 -9.84 24.25
N GLY A 128 0.40 -8.86 23.57
CA GLY A 128 1.26 -9.11 22.42
C GLY A 128 1.39 -7.89 21.53
N SER A 129 2.05 -8.08 20.39
CA SER A 129 2.20 -7.06 19.36
C SER A 129 2.24 -7.69 17.99
N LEU A 130 1.75 -6.94 17.02
CA LEU A 130 1.80 -7.28 15.61
C LEU A 130 2.16 -6.05 14.80
N THR A 131 3.25 -6.13 14.07
CA THR A 131 3.62 -5.16 13.06
C THR A 131 3.23 -5.70 11.69
N VAL A 132 2.50 -4.89 10.93
CA VAL A 132 2.21 -5.08 9.51
C VAL A 132 3.04 -4.05 8.76
N THR A 133 3.99 -4.49 7.92
CA THR A 133 4.90 -3.59 7.19
C THR A 133 5.12 -4.08 5.77
N ASP A 134 5.57 -3.18 4.91
CA ASP A 134 6.00 -3.45 3.53
C ASP A 134 4.89 -4.13 2.73
N LEU A 135 3.83 -3.37 2.46
CA LEU A 135 2.68 -3.88 1.71
C LEU A 135 3.11 -4.16 0.27
N ASN A 136 2.69 -5.29 -0.25
CA ASN A 136 2.75 -5.65 -1.66
C ASN A 136 1.33 -5.87 -2.15
N ILE A 137 0.84 -4.92 -2.94
CA ILE A 137 -0.54 -4.84 -3.41
C ILE A 137 -0.56 -5.38 -4.83
N ASP A 138 -1.24 -6.51 -5.02
CA ASP A 138 -1.50 -7.12 -6.31
C ASP A 138 -2.88 -6.66 -6.79
N LEU A 139 -2.87 -5.72 -7.73
CA LEU A 139 -4.09 -5.10 -8.26
C LEU A 139 -4.78 -6.02 -9.28
N ALA A 140 -4.02 -6.87 -9.97
CA ALA A 140 -4.56 -7.82 -10.94
C ALA A 140 -5.41 -8.89 -10.24
N ASN A 141 -4.92 -9.42 -9.12
CA ASN A 141 -5.62 -10.45 -8.35
C ASN A 141 -6.47 -9.90 -7.20
N LYS A 142 -6.43 -8.59 -6.95
CA LYS A 142 -7.13 -7.90 -5.86
C LYS A 142 -6.72 -8.40 -4.47
N LYS A 143 -5.41 -8.53 -4.24
CA LYS A 143 -4.84 -9.06 -2.99
C LYS A 143 -3.81 -8.12 -2.40
N VAL A 144 -3.78 -8.04 -1.09
CA VAL A 144 -2.72 -7.34 -0.35
C VAL A 144 -1.92 -8.35 0.43
N TYR A 145 -0.61 -8.31 0.22
CA TYR A 145 0.39 -9.05 0.98
C TYR A 145 1.17 -8.09 1.87
N ALA A 146 1.74 -8.58 2.95
CA ALA A 146 2.57 -7.80 3.85
C ALA A 146 3.65 -8.66 4.50
N THR A 147 4.65 -8.01 5.09
CA THR A 147 5.49 -8.63 6.11
C THR A 147 4.85 -8.44 7.47
N LEU A 148 4.64 -9.54 8.18
CA LEU A 148 4.13 -9.55 9.55
C LEU A 148 5.29 -9.82 10.51
N ILE A 149 5.38 -9.05 11.59
CA ILE A 149 6.32 -9.27 12.67
C ILE A 149 5.51 -9.31 13.96
N GLY A 150 5.37 -10.48 14.57
CA GLY A 150 4.48 -10.68 15.70
C GLY A 150 5.11 -11.37 16.90
N SER A 151 4.54 -11.07 18.06
CA SER A 151 4.84 -11.73 19.33
C SER A 151 4.26 -13.16 19.39
N ASN A 152 4.28 -13.80 20.58
CA ASN A 152 3.59 -15.07 20.85
C ASN A 152 3.96 -16.20 19.86
N GLY A 153 5.22 -16.23 19.46
CA GLY A 153 5.77 -17.26 18.58
C GLY A 153 5.46 -17.08 17.09
N LEU A 154 4.84 -15.97 16.65
CA LEU A 154 4.65 -15.72 15.22
C LEU A 154 5.99 -15.41 14.53
N GLY A 155 6.83 -14.58 15.15
CA GLY A 155 8.10 -14.14 14.54
C GLY A 155 7.88 -13.28 13.30
N THR A 156 8.74 -13.43 12.29
CA THR A 156 8.62 -12.70 11.01
C THR A 156 8.06 -13.60 9.92
N VAL A 157 6.90 -13.24 9.36
CA VAL A 157 6.30 -13.89 8.19
C VAL A 157 6.34 -12.92 7.03
N LYS A 158 7.14 -13.22 6.00
CA LYS A 158 7.23 -12.42 4.78
C LYS A 158 6.14 -12.81 3.79
N ASN A 159 5.64 -11.84 3.04
CA ASN A 159 4.66 -12.05 1.97
C ASN A 159 3.39 -12.79 2.45
N ALA A 160 2.93 -12.48 3.67
CA ALA A 160 1.71 -13.00 4.22
C ALA A 160 0.51 -12.38 3.49
N TYR A 161 -0.43 -13.22 3.06
CA TYR A 161 -1.65 -12.76 2.41
C TYR A 161 -2.62 -12.19 3.43
N LEU A 162 -2.74 -10.87 3.41
CA LEU A 162 -3.34 -10.10 4.49
C LEU A 162 -4.81 -9.77 4.22
N TRP A 163 -5.07 -9.12 3.09
CA TRP A 163 -6.41 -8.65 2.73
C TRP A 163 -6.83 -9.00 1.30
N ASP A 164 -8.12 -9.27 1.14
CA ASP A 164 -8.83 -9.16 -0.12
C ASP A 164 -9.28 -7.73 -0.37
N ILE A 165 -9.19 -7.28 -1.62
CA ILE A 165 -9.66 -5.96 -2.04
C ILE A 165 -11.05 -6.10 -2.67
N GLY A 166 -12.06 -5.48 -2.06
CA GLY A 166 -13.42 -5.46 -2.60
C GLY A 166 -13.51 -4.66 -3.90
N SER A 167 -13.06 -3.40 -3.88
CA SER A 167 -13.07 -2.54 -5.06
C SER A 167 -11.85 -1.64 -5.18
N VAL A 168 -11.53 -1.29 -6.42
CA VAL A 168 -10.47 -0.35 -6.80
C VAL A 168 -11.14 0.76 -7.61
N THR A 169 -10.90 2.00 -7.22
CA THR A 169 -11.49 3.20 -7.85
C THR A 169 -10.45 4.29 -8.02
N GLY A 170 -10.70 5.27 -8.89
CA GLY A 170 -9.80 6.41 -9.14
C GLY A 170 -8.96 6.28 -10.41
N PRO A 171 -8.18 7.31 -10.76
CA PRO A 171 -7.22 7.23 -11.86
C PRO A 171 -6.17 6.18 -11.51
N GLU A 172 -6.11 5.09 -12.27
CA GLU A 172 -5.20 3.98 -11.99
C GLU A 172 -3.75 4.49 -11.87
N LEU A 173 -3.36 5.38 -12.77
CA LEU A 173 -2.04 6.00 -12.81
C LEU A 173 -2.16 7.52 -12.90
N ILE A 174 -1.41 8.22 -12.06
CA ILE A 174 -1.17 9.66 -12.17
C ILE A 174 0.19 9.84 -12.84
N THR A 175 0.19 10.56 -13.95
CA THR A 175 1.40 10.91 -14.68
C THR A 175 1.55 12.41 -14.74
N GLY A 176 2.77 12.90 -14.62
CA GLY A 176 3.07 14.29 -14.93
C GLY A 176 4.55 14.50 -15.18
N PHE A 177 4.92 15.77 -15.34
CA PHE A 177 6.30 16.19 -15.51
C PHE A 177 6.69 17.08 -14.34
N ASP A 178 7.89 16.88 -13.80
CA ASP A 178 8.46 17.86 -12.89
C ASP A 178 8.69 19.18 -13.64
N SER A 179 8.07 20.24 -13.13
CA SER A 179 8.18 21.60 -13.64
C SER A 179 9.62 22.14 -13.67
N HIS A 180 10.55 21.57 -12.89
CA HIS A 180 11.96 21.99 -12.87
C HIS A 180 12.73 21.57 -14.11
N CYS A 181 12.24 20.58 -14.87
CA CYS A 181 12.99 20.00 -15.98
C CYS A 181 12.58 20.57 -17.34
N GLY A 182 11.32 20.95 -17.54
CA GLY A 182 10.79 21.29 -18.86
C GLY A 182 10.32 20.04 -19.63
N ALA A 183 9.75 20.23 -20.83
CA ALA A 183 9.06 19.16 -21.57
C ALA A 183 9.98 18.15 -22.30
N TYR A 184 11.31 18.29 -22.22
CA TYR A 184 12.27 17.63 -23.12
C TYR A 184 13.33 16.76 -22.41
N ASN A 185 13.13 16.39 -21.16
CA ASN A 185 14.11 15.67 -20.35
C ASN A 185 13.43 14.81 -19.26
N ASP A 186 14.13 13.73 -18.92
CA ASP A 186 13.86 12.58 -18.04
C ASP A 186 13.29 12.88 -16.64
N CYS A 187 12.15 13.58 -16.56
CA CYS A 187 11.49 13.94 -15.31
C CYS A 187 9.99 13.66 -15.34
N GLN A 188 9.60 12.59 -16.02
CA GLN A 188 8.25 12.05 -15.88
C GLN A 188 8.13 11.47 -14.47
N TYR A 189 7.06 11.81 -13.75
CA TYR A 189 6.71 11.11 -12.53
C TYR A 189 5.50 10.21 -12.76
N LEU A 190 5.52 9.08 -12.07
CA LEU A 190 4.47 8.07 -12.05
C LEU A 190 4.07 7.86 -10.60
N ALA A 191 2.78 7.98 -10.31
CA ALA A 191 2.24 7.72 -8.99
C ALA A 191 0.94 6.91 -9.11
N PRO A 192 0.68 5.94 -8.21
CA PRO A 192 -0.63 5.32 -8.14
C PRO A 192 -1.66 6.34 -7.65
N GLY A 193 -2.81 6.43 -8.33
CA GLY A 193 -3.86 7.41 -8.05
C GLY A 193 -5.19 6.81 -7.59
N MET A 194 -5.14 5.62 -6.99
CA MET A 194 -6.33 4.81 -6.75
C MET A 194 -6.68 4.70 -5.27
N THR A 195 -7.95 4.40 -5.00
CA THR A 195 -8.45 4.04 -3.67
C THR A 195 -8.95 2.60 -3.68
N LEU A 196 -8.42 1.82 -2.75
CA LEU A 196 -8.81 0.45 -2.44
C LEU A 196 -9.80 0.48 -1.27
N THR A 197 -10.96 -0.17 -1.43
CA THR A 197 -12.01 -0.23 -0.40
C THR A 197 -12.53 -1.65 -0.21
N GLY A 198 -13.21 -1.89 0.92
CA GLY A 198 -13.71 -3.21 1.27
C GLY A 198 -12.55 -4.16 1.52
N LEU A 199 -11.60 -3.75 2.36
CA LEU A 199 -10.43 -4.55 2.71
C LEU A 199 -10.85 -5.60 3.72
N ARG A 200 -10.75 -6.88 3.38
CA ARG A 200 -11.23 -7.96 4.24
C ARG A 200 -10.10 -8.91 4.60
N PHE A 201 -10.00 -9.30 5.86
CA PHE A 201 -9.02 -10.30 6.28
C PHE A 201 -9.28 -11.66 5.63
N THR A 202 -8.19 -12.39 5.43
CA THR A 202 -8.22 -13.78 4.97
C THR A 202 -8.16 -14.73 6.16
N SER A 203 -8.61 -15.97 5.99
CA SER A 203 -8.50 -17.02 7.04
C SER A 203 -7.07 -17.18 7.57
N GLY A 204 -6.06 -17.04 6.70
CA GLY A 204 -4.65 -17.10 7.06
C GLY A 204 -4.23 -15.93 7.93
N SER A 205 -4.58 -14.70 7.55
CA SER A 205 -4.22 -13.52 8.32
C SER A 205 -4.92 -13.45 9.67
N TYR A 206 -6.16 -13.94 9.79
CA TYR A 206 -6.83 -14.10 11.08
C TYR A 206 -6.03 -14.96 12.06
N THR A 207 -5.50 -16.09 11.60
CA THR A 207 -4.70 -16.98 12.46
C THR A 207 -3.43 -16.28 12.92
N GLN A 208 -2.77 -15.54 12.03
CA GLN A 208 -1.55 -14.81 12.34
C GLN A 208 -1.80 -13.64 13.32
N PHE A 209 -2.91 -12.91 13.16
CA PHE A 209 -3.31 -11.83 14.05
C PHE A 209 -3.65 -12.36 15.44
N SER A 210 -4.46 -13.42 15.51
CA SER A 210 -4.84 -14.03 16.78
C SER A 210 -3.64 -14.55 17.57
N GLN A 211 -2.69 -15.19 16.87
CA GLN A 211 -1.44 -15.63 17.47
C GLN A 211 -0.62 -14.43 17.98
N ALA A 212 -0.27 -13.48 17.10
CA ALA A 212 0.62 -12.38 17.44
C ALA A 212 0.11 -11.49 18.59
N LEU A 213 -1.20 -11.25 18.61
CA LEU A 213 -1.87 -10.43 19.62
C LEU A 213 -2.36 -11.25 20.83
N GLY A 214 -2.18 -12.57 20.81
CA GLY A 214 -2.56 -13.45 21.92
C GLY A 214 -4.06 -13.44 22.19
N LEU A 215 -4.88 -13.35 21.14
CA LEU A 215 -6.33 -13.20 21.27
C LEU A 215 -6.97 -14.46 21.83
N SER A 216 -7.82 -14.29 22.83
CA SER A 216 -8.78 -15.29 23.29
C SER A 216 -10.06 -15.24 22.43
N GLN A 217 -11.01 -16.16 22.64
CA GLN A 217 -12.24 -16.23 21.85
C GLN A 217 -13.06 -14.92 21.82
N LEU A 218 -13.12 -14.18 22.93
CA LEU A 218 -13.81 -12.87 22.95
C LEU A 218 -13.03 -11.79 22.22
N GLY A 219 -11.69 -11.78 22.35
CA GLY A 219 -10.85 -10.87 21.57
C GLY A 219 -10.95 -11.14 20.08
N TRP A 220 -11.05 -12.42 19.70
CA TRP A 220 -11.30 -12.83 18.33
C TRP A 220 -12.65 -12.32 17.81
N ALA A 221 -13.74 -12.50 18.56
CA ALA A 221 -15.06 -12.03 18.15
C ALA A 221 -15.11 -10.50 17.88
N ALA A 222 -14.27 -9.72 18.58
CA ALA A 222 -14.13 -8.30 18.32
C ALA A 222 -13.47 -8.01 16.96
N PHE A 223 -12.46 -8.79 16.55
CA PHE A 223 -11.77 -8.63 15.25
C PHE A 223 -12.48 -9.28 14.06
N ASP A 224 -13.37 -10.26 14.29
CA ASP A 224 -14.20 -10.88 13.25
C ASP A 224 -15.47 -10.06 12.94
N GLY A 225 -15.86 -9.15 13.86
CA GLY A 225 -17.02 -8.28 13.70
C GLY A 225 -16.94 -7.28 12.54
N PRO A 226 -15.81 -6.59 12.31
CA PRO A 226 -15.67 -5.64 11.20
C PRO A 226 -15.72 -6.34 9.83
N ALA A 227 -16.70 -5.98 9.01
CA ALA A 227 -16.79 -6.47 7.64
C ALA A 227 -15.73 -5.85 6.72
N ASP A 228 -15.21 -4.68 7.11
CA ASP A 228 -14.22 -3.87 6.39
C ASP A 228 -13.14 -3.38 7.36
N PHE A 229 -11.88 -3.65 7.02
CA PHE A 229 -10.72 -3.17 7.77
C PHE A 229 -10.50 -1.67 7.56
N GLY A 230 -10.89 -1.13 6.41
CA GLY A 230 -10.70 0.26 6.05
C GLY A 230 -10.35 0.46 4.58
N THR A 231 -9.62 1.53 4.31
CA THR A 231 -9.29 1.95 2.93
C THR A 231 -7.81 2.22 2.77
N ILE A 232 -7.27 1.91 1.59
CA ILE A 232 -5.93 2.36 1.20
C ILE A 232 -6.11 3.36 0.06
N THR A 233 -5.79 4.62 0.32
CA THR A 233 -5.81 5.68 -0.68
C THR A 233 -4.40 6.00 -1.12
N MET A 234 -4.17 5.95 -2.43
CA MET A 234 -2.88 6.25 -3.03
C MET A 234 -2.94 7.56 -3.81
N GLY A 235 -1.85 8.31 -3.74
CA GLY A 235 -1.71 9.52 -4.51
C GLY A 235 -0.30 10.06 -4.50
N VAL A 236 -0.13 11.14 -5.27
CA VAL A 236 1.09 11.95 -5.21
C VAL A 236 1.27 12.51 -3.81
N VAL A 237 2.50 12.51 -3.32
CA VAL A 237 2.85 13.34 -2.16
C VAL A 237 2.85 14.78 -2.67
N PRO A 238 2.04 15.69 -2.11
CA PRO A 238 2.27 17.10 -2.33
C PRO A 238 3.63 17.39 -1.69
N GLU A 239 4.67 17.45 -2.51
CA GLU A 239 5.93 18.04 -2.07
C GLU A 239 5.55 19.43 -1.53
N PRO A 240 5.91 19.79 -0.29
CA PRO A 240 5.75 21.16 0.16
C PRO A 240 6.60 22.00 -0.78
N GLY A 241 5.96 22.56 -1.80
CA GLY A 241 6.67 23.13 -2.93
C GLY A 241 7.69 24.12 -2.40
N THR A 242 8.92 24.01 -2.89
CA THR A 242 9.97 25.02 -2.75
C THR A 242 9.43 26.46 -2.78
N PRO A 243 8.41 26.86 -3.59
CA PRO A 243 7.78 28.18 -3.48
C PRO A 243 7.13 28.51 -2.12
N ALA A 244 6.51 27.55 -1.42
CA ALA A 244 5.92 27.78 -0.10
C ALA A 244 7.01 27.98 0.97
N LEU A 245 8.08 27.18 0.94
CA LEU A 245 9.23 27.35 1.83
C LEU A 245 10.05 28.59 1.50
N MET A 246 10.21 28.93 0.22
CA MET A 246 10.83 30.18 -0.21
C MET A 246 9.98 31.39 0.19
N GLY A 247 8.66 31.32 0.06
CA GLY A 247 7.74 32.39 0.47
C GLY A 247 7.79 32.64 1.99
N LEU A 248 7.78 31.57 2.79
CA LEU A 248 7.95 31.66 4.24
C LEU A 248 9.36 32.13 4.63
N GLY A 249 10.40 31.67 3.94
CA GLY A 249 11.78 32.13 4.12
C GLY A 249 11.95 33.61 3.82
N LEU A 250 11.33 34.10 2.73
CA LEU A 250 11.36 35.51 2.35
C LEU A 250 10.58 36.38 3.35
N ALA A 251 9.43 35.92 3.81
CA ALA A 251 8.66 36.59 4.87
C ALA A 251 9.45 36.68 6.18
N GLY A 252 10.13 35.60 6.57
CA GLY A 252 11.03 35.56 7.73
C GLY A 252 12.19 36.56 7.61
N LEU A 253 12.82 36.67 6.43
CA LEU A 253 13.89 37.64 6.17
C LEU A 253 13.41 39.09 6.20
N LEU A 254 12.20 39.38 5.69
CA LEU A 254 11.61 40.73 5.71
C LEU A 254 11.28 41.17 7.15
N ILE A 255 10.76 40.27 7.98
CA ILE A 255 10.51 40.53 9.40
C ILE A 255 11.83 40.74 10.17
N GLY A 256 12.85 39.92 9.89
CA GLY A 256 14.19 40.06 10.48
C GLY A 256 14.87 41.38 10.12
N LYS A 257 14.75 41.83 8.86
CA LYS A 257 15.27 43.13 8.41
C LYS A 257 14.57 44.30 9.10
N ARG A 258 13.25 44.23 9.31
CA ARG A 258 12.48 45.26 10.01
C ARG A 258 12.87 45.38 11.49
N ARG A 259 13.20 44.27 12.16
CA ARG A 259 13.73 44.29 13.54
C ARG A 259 15.12 44.91 13.66
N ARG A 260 15.98 44.76 12.65
CA ARG A 260 17.32 45.38 12.64
C ARG A 260 17.33 46.87 12.29
N GLN A 261 16.26 47.40 11.70
CA GLN A 261 16.12 48.82 11.41
C GLN A 261 15.37 49.60 12.51
N GLY A 262 14.78 48.90 13.47
CA GLY A 262 14.09 49.49 14.64
C GLY A 262 14.87 49.39 15.95
N ALA A 263 16.16 49.02 15.90
CA ALA A 263 17.13 49.07 16.99
C ALA A 263 18.30 49.95 16.54
#